data_AF-A0AAT9HTH5-F1
#
_entry.id   AF-A0AAT9HTH5-F1
#
_cell.length_a   1.000
_cell.length_b   1.000
_cell.length_c   1.000
_cell.angle_alpha   90.00
_cell.angle_beta   90.00
_cell.angle_gamma   90.00
#
_symmetry.space_group_name_H-M   'P 1'
#
loop_
_entity.id
_entity.type
_entity.pdbx_description
1 polymer ?
#
loop_
_entity_poly.entity_id
_entity_poly.type
_entity_poly.pdbx_seq_one_letter_code
_entity_poly.pdbx_strand_id
1 'polypeptide(L)' 'MKLDDGRIAVRQSTDPDGPALIYTSAEMTAFIEGAKAGEADFLLS' A
#
# COMPACT_ATOMS: atom_id res chain seq x y z
N MET A 1 -5.08 6.54 -3.27
CA MET A 1 -5.26 7.75 -4.11
C MET A 1 -4.01 7.89 -4.98
N LYS A 2 -4.15 8.07 -6.30
CA LYS A 2 -2.99 8.36 -7.17
C LYS A 2 -2.71 9.86 -7.13
N LEU A 3 -1.46 10.24 -6.94
CA LEU A 3 -1.00 11.64 -6.92
C LEU A 3 -0.63 12.10 -8.34
N ASP A 4 -0.48 13.41 -8.51
CA ASP A 4 -0.17 14.04 -9.80
C ASP A 4 1.17 13.57 -10.38
N ASP A 5 2.11 13.15 -9.53
CA ASP A 5 3.41 12.59 -9.91
C ASP A 5 3.38 11.06 -10.13
N GLY A 6 2.20 10.44 -10.08
CA GLY A 6 2.00 9.02 -10.32
C GLY A 6 2.28 8.11 -9.13
N ARG A 7 2.69 8.66 -7.97
CA ARG A 7 2.79 7.90 -6.72
C ARG A 7 1.41 7.62 -6.13
N ILE A 8 1.35 6.71 -5.16
CA ILE A 8 0.12 6.22 -4.55
C ILE A 8 0.16 6.53 -3.06
N ALA A 9 -0.80 7.35 -2.62
CA ALA A 9 -1.02 7.63 -1.21
C ALA A 9 -1.99 6.59 -0.60
N VAL A 10 -1.54 5.96 0.48
CA VAL A 10 -2.33 5.06 1.34
C VAL A 10 -2.52 5.72 2.70
N ARG A 11 -3.77 5.81 3.15
CA ARG A 11 -4.15 6.42 4.42
C ARG A 11 -4.77 5.38 5.33
N GLN A 12 -4.55 5.51 6.63
CA GLN A 12 -5.30 4.77 7.63
C GLN A 12 -6.76 5.21 7.60
N SER A 13 -7.69 4.25 7.48
CA SER A 13 -9.11 4.56 7.35
C SER A 13 -9.70 5.19 8.62
N THR A 14 -9.16 4.85 9.79
CA THR A 14 -9.59 5.40 11.10
C THR A 14 -8.88 6.70 11.48
N ASP A 15 -7.93 7.16 10.67
CA ASP A 15 -7.23 8.44 10.83
C ASP A 15 -7.03 9.11 9.45
N PRO A 16 -8.11 9.60 8.82
CA PRO A 16 -8.08 10.11 7.45
C PRO A 16 -7.23 11.38 7.30
N ASP A 17 -7.15 12.19 8.35
CA ASP A 17 -6.40 13.45 8.39
C ASP A 17 -4.91 13.25 8.77
N GLY A 18 -4.55 12.06 9.24
CA GLY A 18 -3.19 11.66 9.57
C GLY A 18 -2.22 11.60 8.37
N PRO A 19 -0.96 11.22 8.59
CA PRO A 19 0.01 11.10 7.51
C PRO A 19 -0.35 9.97 6.53
N ALA A 20 -0.03 10.17 5.25
CA ALA A 20 -0.15 9.13 4.23
C ALA A 20 1.19 8.43 3.99
N LEU A 21 1.15 7.11 3.81
CA LEU A 21 2.26 6.37 3.24
C LEU A 21 2.28 6.59 1.73
N ILE A 22 3.44 6.95 1.18
CA ILE A 22 3.60 7.26 -0.23
C ILE A 22 4.41 6.16 -0.91
N TYR A 23 3.77 5.43 -1.81
CA TYR A 23 4.38 4.35 -2.58
C TYR A 23 4.60 4.76 -4.03
N THR A 24 5.65 4.26 -4.65
CA THR A 24 5.77 4.23 -6.11
C THR A 24 4.78 3.23 -6.70
N SER A 25 4.52 3.37 -8.00
CA SER A 25 3.70 2.36 -8.72
C SER A 25 4.35 0.97 -8.67
N ALA A 26 5.69 0.88 -8.74
CA ALA A 26 6.41 -0.39 -8.71
C ALA A 26 6.28 -1.10 -7.35
N GLU A 27 6.43 -0.37 -6.24
CA GLU A 27 6.26 -0.93 -4.90
C GLU A 27 4.82 -1.41 -4.66
N MET A 28 3.81 -0.67 -5.15
CA MET A 28 2.42 -1.11 -5.04
C MET A 28 2.13 -2.35 -5.88
N THR A 29 2.73 -2.47 -7.08
CA THR A 29 2.64 -3.70 -7.88
C THR A 29 3.23 -4.89 -7.12
N ALA A 30 4.46 -4.75 -6.60
CA ALA A 30 5.11 -5.79 -5.82
C ALA A 30 4.29 -6.17 -4.57
N PHE A 31 3.71 -5.19 -3.88
CA PHE A 31 2.82 -5.43 -2.73
C PHE A 31 1.61 -6.29 -3.12
N ILE A 32 0.92 -5.95 -4.22
CA ILE A 32 -0.25 -6.70 -4.69
C ILE A 32 0.13 -8.11 -5.13
N GLU A 33 1.27 -8.28 -5.81
CA GLU A 33 1.76 -9.59 -6.24
C GLU A 33 2.13 -10.48 -5.05
N GLY A 34 2.91 -9.96 -4.10
CA GLY A 34 3.28 -10.70 -2.89
C GLY A 34 2.07 -11.08 -2.04
N ALA A 35 1.09 -10.17 -1.90
CA ALA A 35 -0.16 -10.47 -1.21
C ALA A 35 -0.95 -11.60 -1.90
N LYS A 36 -1.01 -11.61 -3.24
CA LYS A 36 -1.65 -12.70 -4.01
C LYS A 36 -0.88 -14.02 -3.92
N ALA A 37 0.44 -13.96 -3.74
CA ALA A 37 1.31 -15.12 -3.58
C ALA A 37 1.30 -15.71 -2.16
N GLY A 38 0.60 -15.09 -1.20
CA GLY A 38 0.55 -15.55 0.19
C GLY A 38 1.79 -15.18 1.00
N GLU A 39 2.61 -14.23 0.54
CA GLU A 39 3.84 -13.83 1.26
C GLU A 39 3.56 -13.20 2.64
N ALA A 40 2.32 -12.74 2.87
CA ALA A 40 1.88 -12.16 4.13
C ALA A 40 1.17 -13.16 5.05
N ASP A 41 1.07 -14.45 4.69
CA ASP A 41 0.31 -15.45 5.46
C ASP A 41 0.85 -15.64 6.88
N PHE A 42 2.13 -15.31 7.11
CA PHE A 42 2.75 -15.30 8.44
C PHE A 42 2.06 -14.34 9.43
N LEU A 43 1.27 -13.37 8.98
CA LEU A 43 0.52 -12.49 9.87
C LEU A 43 -0.66 -13.19 10.57
N LEU A 44 -1.03 -14.38 10.11
CA LEU A 44 -2.13 -15.17 10.67
C LEU A 44 -1.67 -16.21 11.71
N SER A 45 -0.36 -16.27 12.00
CA SER A 45 0.23 -17.21 12.97
C SER A 45 0.18 -16.70 14.40
#